data_AF-A0A316SVX3-F1
#
_entry.id   AF-A0A316SVX3-F1
#
_cell.length_a   1.000
_cell.length_b   1.000
_cell.length_c   1.000
_cell.angle_alpha   90.00
_cell.angle_beta   90.00
_cell.angle_gamma   90.00
#
_symmetry.space_group_name_H-M   'P 1'
#
loop_
_entity.id
_entity.type
_entity.pdbx_description
1 polymer ?
#
loop_
_entity_poly.entity_id
_entity_poly.type
_entity_poly.pdbx_seq_one_letter_code
_entity_poly.pdbx_strand_id
1 'polypeptide(L)'
;ALMNIFTRGDYHLDNNLVERLNRYISLSRRNSLFFGSHTGAKRTAMFYSLACSCRLQGVNFFEYISDVINKAATLPPRTPLSKYRDLLPDIWKQKNIAQE
;
A
#
# COMPACT_ATOMS: atom_id res chain seq x y z
N ALA A 1 -11.61 2.97 -14.40
CA ALA A 1 -12.25 3.76 -13.32
C ALA A 1 -13.36 4.65 -13.88
N LEU A 2 -13.09 5.56 -14.83
CA LEU A 2 -14.11 6.47 -15.39
C LEU A 2 -15.25 5.79 -16.18
N MET A 3 -15.01 4.62 -16.78
CA MET A 3 -16.06 3.88 -17.51
C MET A 3 -17.17 3.34 -16.60
N ASN A 4 -16.89 3.10 -15.31
CA ASN A 4 -17.85 2.43 -14.41
C ASN A 4 -18.71 3.42 -13.61
N ILE A 5 -18.49 4.73 -13.75
CA ILE A 5 -19.19 5.76 -12.95
C ILE A 5 -20.70 5.71 -13.19
N PHE A 6 -21.13 5.39 -14.41
CA PHE A 6 -22.55 5.26 -14.74
C PHE A 6 -23.15 3.88 -14.42
N THR A 7 -22.31 2.93 -14.01
CA THR A 7 -22.73 1.55 -13.74
C THR A 7 -23.10 1.34 -12.27
N ARG A 8 -22.50 2.10 -11.35
CA ARG A 8 -22.75 1.95 -9.92
C ARG A 8 -22.78 3.30 -9.20
N GLY A 9 -23.75 3.47 -8.30
CA GLY A 9 -23.99 4.72 -7.56
C GLY A 9 -23.06 4.97 -6.37
N ASP A 10 -22.16 4.03 -6.06
CA ASP A 10 -21.13 4.14 -5.02
C ASP A 10 -19.86 4.87 -5.51
N TYR A 11 -19.75 5.17 -6.81
CA TYR A 11 -18.62 5.92 -7.36
C TYR A 11 -18.80 7.42 -7.22
N HIS A 12 -17.74 8.09 -6.78
CA HIS A 12 -17.65 9.54 -6.88
C HIS A 12 -17.55 9.97 -8.35
N LEU A 13 -18.27 11.04 -8.69
CA LEU A 13 -18.24 11.67 -10.02
C LEU A 13 -16.89 12.36 -10.31
N ASP A 14 -16.12 12.66 -9.26
CA ASP A 14 -14.79 13.24 -9.33
C ASP A 14 -13.70 12.25 -8.87
N ASN A 15 -12.46 12.53 -9.27
CA ASN A 15 -11.28 11.75 -8.92
C ASN A 15 -10.44 12.39 -7.80
N ASN A 16 -10.96 13.39 -7.07
CA ASN A 16 -10.18 14.20 -6.13
C ASN A 16 -9.53 13.35 -5.02
N LEU A 17 -10.15 12.24 -4.64
CA LEU A 17 -9.58 11.30 -3.67
C LEU A 17 -8.27 10.69 -4.18
N VAL A 18 -8.26 10.25 -5.43
CA VAL A 18 -7.08 9.64 -6.08
C VAL A 18 -6.01 10.69 -6.34
N GLU A 19 -6.39 11.88 -6.81
CA GLU A 19 -5.45 12.97 -7.06
C GLU A 19 -4.76 13.45 -5.78
N ARG A 20 -5.51 13.55 -4.67
CA ARG A 20 -4.93 13.88 -3.36
C ARG A 20 -3.90 12.86 -2.89
N LEU A 21 -4.12 11.57 -3.14
CA LEU A 21 -3.13 10.53 -2.83
C LEU A 21 -1.88 10.65 -3.71
N ASN A 22 -2.06 10.86 -5.02
CA ASN A 22 -0.97 11.00 -5.96
C ASN A 22 -0.04 12.19 -5.65
N ARG A 23 -0.56 13.23 -4.99
CA ARG A 23 0.25 14.38 -4.52
C ARG A 23 1.42 13.93 -3.64
N TYR A 24 1.25 12.93 -2.78
CA TYR A 24 2.32 12.43 -1.92
C TYR A 24 3.45 11.78 -2.72
N ILE A 25 3.10 11.04 -3.77
CA ILE A 25 4.08 10.43 -4.68
C ILE A 25 4.85 11.55 -5.40
N SER A 26 4.15 12.58 -5.88
CA SER A 26 4.78 13.73 -6.53
C SER A 26 5.72 14.50 -5.61
N LEU A 27 5.34 14.71 -4.35
CA LEU A 27 6.20 15.30 -3.33
C LEU A 27 7.44 14.43 -3.06
N SER A 28 7.26 13.11 -2.93
CA SER A 28 8.37 12.20 -2.67
C SER A 28 9.37 12.15 -3.83
N ARG A 29 8.90 12.16 -5.09
CA ARG A 29 9.76 12.27 -6.28
C ARG A 29 10.56 13.57 -6.28
N ARG A 30 9.93 14.69 -5.90
CA ARG A 30 10.63 15.99 -5.79
C ARG A 30 11.71 15.98 -4.71
N ASN A 31 11.49 15.29 -3.59
CA ASN A 31 12.45 15.23 -2.48
C ASN A 31 13.62 14.28 -2.75
N SER A 32 13.38 13.15 -3.42
CA SER A 32 14.44 12.18 -3.75
C SER A 32 15.23 12.57 -5.01
N LEU A 33 14.62 13.35 -5.91
CA LEU A 33 15.09 13.79 -7.24
C LEU A 33 15.44 12.68 -8.24
N PHE A 34 16.10 11.61 -7.80
CA PHE A 34 16.57 10.50 -8.62
C PHE A 34 16.41 9.15 -7.91
N PHE A 35 16.34 8.09 -8.71
CA PHE A 35 16.53 6.71 -8.26
C PHE A 35 17.82 6.19 -8.90
N GLY A 36 18.70 5.57 -8.11
CA GLY A 36 20.01 5.11 -8.60
C GLY A 36 19.97 3.99 -9.64
N SER A 37 18.81 3.36 -9.85
CA SER A 37 18.60 2.35 -10.89
C SER A 37 17.11 2.19 -11.22
N HIS A 38 16.81 1.62 -12.39
CA HIS A 38 15.42 1.31 -12.78
C HIS A 38 14.78 0.26 -11.85
N THR A 39 15.57 -0.74 -11.42
CA THR A 39 15.10 -1.76 -10.46
C THR A 39 14.82 -1.14 -9.09
N GLY A 40 15.65 -0.20 -8.64
CA GLY A 40 15.40 0.61 -7.45
C GLY A 40 14.12 1.41 -7.57
N ALA A 41 13.91 2.11 -8.68
CA ALA A 41 12.69 2.88 -8.95
C ALA A 41 11.42 2.01 -8.86
N LYS A 42 11.45 0.80 -9.45
CA LYS A 42 10.32 -0.14 -9.39
C LYS A 42 10.02 -0.59 -7.96
N ARG A 43 11.05 -0.87 -7.15
CA ARG A 43 10.90 -1.22 -5.73
C ARG A 43 10.31 -0.05 -4.94
N THR A 44 10.82 1.15 -5.14
CA THR A 44 10.31 2.36 -4.48
C THR A 44 8.84 2.63 -4.84
N ALA A 45 8.43 2.44 -6.09
CA ALA A 45 7.04 2.55 -6.49
C ALA A 45 6.12 1.55 -5.76
N MET A 46 6.58 0.32 -5.52
CA MET A 46 5.86 -0.66 -4.70
C MET A 46 5.73 -0.17 -3.24
N PHE A 47 6.81 0.36 -2.65
CA PHE A 47 6.78 0.92 -1.30
C PHE A 47 5.82 2.10 -1.16
N TYR A 48 5.82 3.04 -2.11
CA TYR A 48 4.87 4.15 -2.09
C TYR A 48 3.42 3.68 -2.18
N SER A 49 3.16 2.67 -3.01
CA SER A 49 1.81 2.10 -3.15
C SER A 49 1.34 1.46 -1.83
N LEU A 50 2.22 0.74 -1.13
CA LEU A 50 1.94 0.18 0.19
C LEU A 50 1.71 1.28 1.24
N ALA A 51 2.56 2.30 1.28
CA ALA A 51 2.41 3.41 2.21
C ALA A 51 1.08 4.19 2.00
N CYS A 52 0.70 4.44 0.75
CA CYS A 52 -0.60 5.02 0.42
C CYS A 52 -1.77 4.12 0.86
N SER A 53 -1.63 2.80 0.73
CA SER A 53 -2.65 1.83 1.16
C SER A 53 -2.82 1.82 2.69
N CYS A 54 -1.71 1.80 3.46
CA CYS A 54 -1.75 1.91 4.91
C CYS A 54 -2.41 3.22 5.35
N ARG A 55 -2.06 4.34 4.70
CA ARG A 55 -2.66 5.65 4.98
C ARG A 55 -4.17 5.67 4.75
N LEU A 56 -4.62 5.08 3.64
CA LEU A 56 -6.06 4.97 3.33
C LEU A 56 -6.84 4.20 4.38
N GLN A 57 -6.20 3.24 5.03
CA GLN A 57 -6.82 2.43 6.07
C GLN A 57 -6.59 2.96 7.48
N GLY A 58 -5.86 4.07 7.63
CA GLY A 58 -5.53 4.64 8.94
C GLY A 58 -4.56 3.77 9.75
N VAL A 59 -3.70 2.99 9.08
CA VAL A 59 -2.68 2.14 9.72
C VAL A 59 -1.34 2.89 9.74
N ASN A 60 -0.61 2.81 10.85
CA ASN A 60 0.76 3.31 10.92
C ASN A 60 1.68 2.47 10.03
N PHE A 61 2.26 3.09 9.00
CA PHE A 61 3.10 2.38 8.03
C PHE A 61 4.37 1.78 8.66
N PHE A 62 4.97 2.44 9.66
CA PHE A 62 6.20 1.97 10.28
C PHE A 62 5.97 0.71 11.12
N GLU A 63 4.86 0.69 11.86
CA GLU A 63 4.43 -0.47 12.64
C GLU A 63 4.10 -1.65 11.71
N TYR A 64 3.29 -1.39 10.68
CA TYR A 64 2.94 -2.37 9.66
C TYR A 64 4.17 -2.98 9.00
N ILE A 65 5.10 -2.16 8.50
CA ILE A 65 6.26 -2.68 7.75
C ILE A 65 7.21 -3.47 8.67
N SER A 66 7.39 -3.04 9.91
CA SER A 66 8.24 -3.72 10.89
C SER A 66 7.69 -5.11 11.19
N ASP A 67 6.39 -5.21 11.48
CA ASP A 67 5.73 -6.48 11.74
C ASP A 67 5.73 -7.39 10.50
N VAL A 68 5.43 -6.86 9.31
CA VAL A 68 5.44 -7.64 8.07
C VAL A 68 6.83 -8.18 7.73
N ILE A 69 7.90 -7.40 7.93
CA ILE A 69 9.28 -7.89 7.71
C ILE A 69 9.62 -9.01 8.70
N ASN A 70 9.28 -8.85 9.98
CA ASN A 70 9.51 -9.87 11.00
C ASN A 70 8.73 -11.17 10.71
N LYS A 71 7.45 -11.05 10.34
CA LYS A 71 6.62 -12.19 9.91
C LYS A 71 7.18 -12.83 8.63
N ALA A 72 7.60 -12.04 7.66
CA ALA A 72 8.19 -12.56 6.43
C ALA A 72 9.50 -13.34 6.68
N ALA A 73 10.32 -12.90 7.64
CA ALA A 73 11.56 -13.56 8.00
C ALA A 73 11.36 -14.91 8.71
N THR A 74 10.24 -15.08 9.42
CA THR A 74 9.91 -16.35 10.11
C THR A 74 9.22 -17.37 9.20
N LEU A 75 8.70 -16.96 8.05
CA LEU A 75 8.01 -17.84 7.12
C LEU A 75 8.98 -18.79 6.39
N PRO A 76 8.61 -20.08 6.20
CA PRO A 76 9.43 -21.01 5.43
C PRO A 76 9.64 -20.54 3.98
N PRO A 77 10.78 -20.86 3.33
CA PRO A 77 11.08 -20.43 1.96
C PRO A 77 10.11 -20.99 0.90
N ARG A 78 9.31 -22.00 1.25
CA ARG A 78 8.30 -22.63 0.36
C ARG A 78 6.87 -22.17 0.62
N THR A 79 6.71 -21.00 1.25
CA THR A 79 5.38 -20.46 1.61
C THR A 79 4.57 -20.08 0.37
N PRO A 80 3.29 -20.50 0.26
CA PRO A 80 2.45 -20.14 -0.87
C PRO A 80 2.10 -18.65 -0.87
N LEU A 81 1.87 -18.10 -2.07
CA LEU A 81 1.55 -16.68 -2.26
C LEU A 81 0.31 -16.22 -1.47
N SER A 82 -0.65 -17.11 -1.21
CA SER A 82 -1.87 -16.78 -0.46
C SER A 82 -1.56 -16.27 0.96
N LYS A 83 -0.55 -16.82 1.64
CA LYS A 83 -0.16 -16.38 2.99
C LYS A 83 0.41 -14.96 3.00
N TYR A 84 1.03 -14.52 1.92
CA TYR A 84 1.50 -13.13 1.82
C TYR A 84 0.34 -12.15 1.60
N ARG A 85 -0.79 -12.60 1.06
CA ARG A 85 -1.97 -11.76 0.91
C ARG A 85 -2.58 -11.39 2.27
N ASP A 86 -2.52 -12.29 3.24
CA ASP A 86 -2.94 -12.04 4.61
C ASP A 86 -2.11 -10.97 5.33
N LEU A 87 -0.93 -10.63 4.81
CA LEU A 87 -0.05 -9.59 5.33
C LEU A 87 -0.36 -8.21 4.73
N LEU A 88 -1.29 -8.10 3.79
CA LEU A 88 -1.68 -6.80 3.25
C LEU A 88 -2.37 -5.93 4.32
N PRO A 89 -2.32 -4.59 4.17
CA PRO A 89 -2.80 -3.69 5.22
C PRO A 89 -4.26 -3.92 5.63
N ASP A 90 -5.13 -4.29 4.68
CA ASP A 90 -6.57 -4.52 4.89
C ASP A 90 -6.86 -5.63 5.87
N ILE A 91 -6.16 -6.76 5.69
CA ILE A 91 -6.32 -7.94 6.52
C ILE A 91 -5.49 -7.81 7.79
N TRP A 92 -4.30 -7.21 7.68
CA TRP A 92 -3.41 -6.95 8.82
C TRP A 92 -4.11 -6.13 9.90
N LYS A 93 -4.81 -5.05 9.51
CA LYS A 93 -5.58 -4.21 10.43
C LYS A 93 -6.67 -5.01 11.15
N GLN A 94 -7.42 -5.84 10.43
CA GLN A 94 -8.50 -6.66 11.01
C GLN A 94 -7.98 -7.65 12.04
N LYS A 95 -6.83 -8.28 11.75
CA LYS A 95 -6.20 -9.24 12.67
C LYS A 95 -5.72 -8.58 13.96
N ASN A 96 -5.14 -7.38 13.89
CA ASN A 96 -4.68 -6.69 15.09
C ASN A 96 -5.85 -6.14 15.93
N ILE A 97 -6.93 -5.67 15.29
CA ILE A 97 -8.17 -5.29 16.02
C ILE A 97 -8.77 -6.51 16.74
N ALA A 98 -8.72 -7.70 16.13
CA ALA A 98 -9.23 -8.92 16.73
C ALA A 98 -8.34 -9.48 17.87
N GLN A 99 -7.13 -8.92 18.05
CA GLN A 99 -6.19 -9.30 19.12
C GLN A 99 -6.26 -8.36 20.34
N GLU A 100 -6.89 -7.19 20.20
CA GLU A 100 -7.24 -6.27 21.28
C GLU A 100 -8.59 -6.63 21.91
#